data_AF-A0A067CU90-F1
#
_entry.id   AF-A0A067CU90-F1
#
_cell.length_a   1.000
_cell.length_b   1.000
_cell.length_c   1.000
_cell.angle_alpha   90.00
_cell.angle_beta   90.00
_cell.angle_gamma   90.00
#
_symmetry.space_group_name_H-M   'P 1'
#
loop_
_entity.id
_entity.type
_entity.pdbx_description
1 polymer ?
#
loop_
_entity_poly.entity_id
_entity_poly.type
_entity_poly.pdbx_seq_one_letter_code
_entity_poly.pdbx_strand_id
1 'polypeptide(L)'
;MALWNPLGLADYGSDSDDSDVGAASSPLTLAEARAPANERPVDGLPELPPLPAGTCRPATQAKVDQYIAHTQRGLSFTASLRSKKEFDNPYILEKVVDYFSIEEMQSNLDKAKFNPYGYHVGDNYNRLALALRSEQEAFAQQCELNPALRFTAPTAFANY
;
A
#
# COMPACT_ATOMS: atom_id res chain seq x y z
N MET A 1 11.74 0.73 -31.52
CA MET A 1 10.44 1.44 -31.41
C MET A 1 9.36 0.38 -31.37
N ALA A 2 8.83 0.06 -30.19
CA ALA A 2 7.73 -0.89 -30.06
C ALA A 2 6.41 -0.15 -30.33
N LEU A 3 5.68 -0.59 -31.35
CA LEU A 3 4.35 -0.07 -31.71
C LEU A 3 3.35 -0.50 -30.63
N TRP A 4 2.67 0.47 -30.02
CA TRP A 4 1.50 0.23 -29.17
C TRP A 4 0.32 -0.24 -30.02
N ASN A 5 -0.33 -1.33 -29.60
CA ASN A 5 -1.51 -1.88 -30.28
C ASN A 5 -2.81 -1.29 -29.67
N PRO A 6 -3.66 -0.58 -30.42
CA PRO A 6 -4.75 0.23 -29.89
C PRO A 6 -6.09 -0.50 -29.70
N LEU A 7 -6.11 -1.84 -29.75
CA LEU A 7 -7.31 -2.65 -29.54
C LEU A 7 -7.01 -3.70 -28.46
N GLY A 8 -7.53 -3.46 -27.26
CA GLY A 8 -7.23 -4.20 -26.04
C GLY A 8 -7.71 -5.65 -26.06
N LEU A 9 -6.90 -6.53 -26.65
CA LEU A 9 -6.99 -7.97 -26.48
C LEU A 9 -5.77 -8.42 -25.67
N ALA A 10 -5.95 -8.68 -24.38
CA ALA A 10 -4.90 -9.24 -23.54
C ALA A 10 -4.69 -10.71 -23.97
N ASP A 11 -3.48 -11.00 -24.45
CA ASP A 11 -3.02 -12.35 -24.78
C ASP A 11 -2.77 -13.12 -23.48
N TYR A 12 -3.85 -13.70 -22.95
CA TYR A 12 -3.80 -14.58 -21.79
C TYR A 12 -3.81 -16.04 -22.26
N GLY A 13 -2.61 -16.60 -22.39
CA GLY A 13 -2.30 -17.98 -21.98
C GLY A 13 -2.12 -19.04 -23.06
N SER A 14 -0.98 -19.76 -23.00
CA SER A 14 -0.86 -21.23 -23.11
C SER A 14 0.61 -21.62 -22.81
N ASP A 15 0.93 -22.17 -21.64
CA ASP A 15 1.12 -23.63 -21.34
C ASP A 15 2.41 -24.18 -22.03
N SER A 16 3.43 -24.73 -21.36
CA SER A 16 3.40 -26.01 -20.62
C SER A 16 4.65 -26.27 -19.71
N ASP A 17 4.37 -27.02 -18.63
CA ASP A 17 5.12 -28.08 -17.92
C ASP A 17 6.43 -27.90 -17.10
N ASP A 18 6.30 -28.48 -15.88
CA ASP A 18 7.24 -29.16 -14.98
C ASP A 18 8.38 -28.42 -14.26
N SER A 19 8.16 -28.20 -12.95
CA SER A 19 9.19 -28.52 -11.95
C SER A 19 8.57 -28.81 -10.58
N ASP A 20 8.63 -30.10 -10.22
CA ASP A 20 8.57 -30.63 -8.87
C ASP A 20 9.58 -29.89 -7.96
N VAL A 21 9.08 -29.23 -6.92
CA VAL A 21 9.90 -28.79 -5.78
C VAL A 21 9.25 -29.26 -4.50
N GLY A 22 9.83 -30.34 -3.98
CA GLY A 22 9.44 -31.01 -2.76
C GLY A 22 9.42 -30.10 -1.54
N ALA A 23 8.54 -30.49 -0.63
CA ALA A 23 8.37 -29.92 0.69
C ALA A 23 9.70 -29.90 1.48
N ALA A 24 10.14 -28.70 1.83
CA ALA A 24 11.01 -28.46 2.97
C ALA A 24 10.39 -27.34 3.82
N SER A 25 9.46 -27.72 4.69
CA SER A 25 9.00 -26.88 5.78
C SER A 25 10.17 -26.66 6.74
N SER A 26 10.93 -25.58 6.55
CA SER A 26 11.90 -25.16 7.56
C SER A 26 11.14 -24.63 8.79
N PRO A 27 11.33 -25.21 9.98
CA PRO A 27 10.78 -24.63 11.19
C PRO A 27 11.49 -23.30 11.45
N LEU A 28 10.73 -22.21 11.55
CA LEU A 28 11.23 -20.95 12.12
C LEU A 28 11.53 -21.20 13.60
N THR A 29 12.72 -21.70 13.88
CA THR A 29 13.31 -21.62 15.20
C THR A 29 13.59 -20.14 15.46
N LEU A 30 12.97 -19.58 16.51
CA LEU A 30 13.43 -18.34 17.12
C LEU A 30 14.73 -18.64 17.88
N ALA A 31 15.74 -19.08 17.13
CA ALA A 31 17.11 -19.08 17.59
C ALA A 31 17.55 -17.62 17.51
N GLU A 32 18.08 -17.12 18.61
CA GLU A 32 18.87 -15.90 18.73
C GLU A 32 19.90 -15.85 17.59
N ALA A 33 19.50 -15.37 16.42
CA ALA A 33 20.39 -15.14 15.29
C ALA A 33 21.13 -13.84 15.59
N ARG A 34 22.04 -13.89 16.58
CA ARG A 34 23.09 -12.90 16.72
C ARG A 34 23.97 -13.06 15.49
N ALA A 35 23.62 -12.36 14.43
CA ALA A 35 24.46 -12.22 13.26
C ALA A 35 25.87 -11.83 13.74
N PRO A 36 26.95 -12.39 13.17
CA PRO A 36 28.28 -11.90 13.48
C PRO A 36 28.27 -10.40 13.15
N ALA A 37 28.56 -9.59 14.17
CA ALA A 37 28.62 -8.15 14.09
C ALA A 37 29.72 -7.77 13.09
N ASN A 38 29.38 -7.73 11.80
CA ASN A 38 30.19 -7.10 10.79
C ASN A 38 29.84 -5.61 10.88
N GLU A 39 30.37 -4.96 11.91
CA GLU A 39 30.29 -3.52 12.14
C GLU A 39 31.08 -2.82 11.03
N ARG A 40 30.46 -2.69 9.86
CA ARG A 40 30.87 -1.62 8.94
C ARG A 40 30.39 -0.33 9.58
N PRO A 41 31.26 0.67 9.81
CA PRO A 41 30.82 1.98 10.24
C PRO A 41 29.77 2.46 9.25
N VAL A 42 28.53 2.59 9.71
CA VAL A 42 27.45 3.13 8.88
C VAL A 42 27.55 4.65 8.95
N ASP A 43 28.64 5.17 8.40
CA ASP A 43 28.92 6.61 8.36
C ASP A 43 27.81 7.28 7.54
N GLY A 44 26.97 8.06 8.22
CA GLY A 44 25.95 8.92 7.59
C GLY A 44 24.49 8.54 7.83
N LEU A 45 24.18 7.50 8.61
CA LEU A 45 22.80 7.33 9.09
C LEU A 45 22.49 8.36 10.20
N PRO A 46 21.37 9.10 10.11
CA PRO A 46 20.94 9.94 11.22
C PRO A 46 20.72 9.09 12.46
N GLU A 47 21.09 9.63 13.63
CA GLU A 47 20.90 8.97 14.91
C GLU A 47 19.40 8.66 15.10
N LEU A 48 19.09 7.40 15.43
CA LEU A 48 17.72 6.99 15.66
C LEU A 48 17.14 7.80 16.84
N PRO A 49 15.85 8.17 16.80
CA PRO A 49 15.22 8.82 17.93
C PRO A 49 15.34 7.93 19.18
N PRO A 50 15.49 8.52 20.38
CA PRO A 50 15.59 7.75 21.60
C PRO A 50 14.36 6.87 21.79
N LEU A 51 14.54 5.70 22.42
CA LEU A 51 13.44 4.79 22.69
C LEU A 51 12.32 5.55 23.43
N PRO A 52 11.05 5.31 23.06
CA PRO A 52 9.94 5.93 23.74
C PRO A 52 9.98 5.54 25.24
N ALA A 53 9.95 6.54 26.12
CA ALA A 53 10.02 6.32 27.58
C ALA A 53 8.71 5.78 28.19
N GLY A 54 7.66 5.60 27.38
CA GLY A 54 6.34 5.17 27.84
C GLY A 54 6.18 3.66 27.87
N THR A 55 5.50 3.13 28.89
CA THR A 55 5.07 1.74 28.91
C THR A 55 3.92 1.51 27.93
N CYS A 56 3.90 0.35 27.25
CA CYS A 56 2.76 -0.04 26.42
C CYS A 56 1.47 -0.07 27.26
N ARG A 57 0.33 0.26 26.65
CA ARG A 57 -0.97 0.13 27.32
C ARG A 57 -1.17 -1.33 27.75
N PRO A 58 -1.56 -1.61 29.01
CA PRO A 58 -1.60 -2.97 29.54
C PRO A 58 -2.55 -3.88 28.76
N ALA A 59 -3.68 -3.34 28.27
CA ALA A 59 -4.61 -4.09 27.42
C ALA A 59 -4.01 -4.50 26.07
N THR A 60 -3.14 -3.68 25.49
CA THR A 60 -2.44 -4.00 24.24
C THR A 60 -1.35 -5.04 24.48
N GLN A 61 -0.57 -4.86 25.55
CA GLN A 61 0.47 -5.81 25.94
C GLN A 61 -0.11 -7.20 26.18
N ALA A 62 -1.21 -7.31 26.92
CA ALA A 62 -1.88 -8.59 27.19
C ALA A 62 -2.34 -9.31 25.91
N LYS A 63 -2.83 -8.57 24.90
CA LYS A 63 -3.21 -9.15 23.59
C LYS A 63 -2.00 -9.71 22.84
N VAL A 64 -0.88 -8.99 22.87
CA VAL A 64 0.37 -9.42 22.25
C VAL A 64 0.91 -10.67 22.97
N ASP A 65 0.93 -10.66 24.29
CA ASP A 65 1.38 -11.80 25.10
C ASP A 65 0.52 -13.04 24.82
N GLN A 66 -0.80 -12.88 24.72
CA GLN A 66 -1.73 -13.95 24.35
C GLN A 66 -1.42 -14.50 22.95
N TYR A 67 -1.21 -13.62 21.96
CA TYR A 67 -0.87 -14.03 20.60
C TYR A 67 0.44 -14.84 20.57
N ILE A 68 1.48 -14.36 21.26
CA ILE A 68 2.77 -15.05 21.38
C ILE A 68 2.58 -16.43 22.01
N ALA A 69 1.80 -16.53 23.10
CA ALA A 69 1.53 -17.79 23.76
C ALA A 69 0.79 -18.80 22.85
N HIS A 70 -0.09 -18.33 21.95
CA HIS A 70 -0.73 -19.18 20.95
C HIS A 70 0.25 -19.63 19.86
N THR A 71 1.09 -18.73 19.36
CA THR A 71 2.10 -19.06 18.35
C THR A 71 3.11 -20.08 18.89
N GLN A 72 3.56 -19.95 20.14
CA GLN A 72 4.46 -20.92 20.78
C GLN A 72 3.86 -22.33 20.91
N ARG A 73 2.52 -22.45 21.00
CA ARG A 73 1.82 -23.74 21.00
C ARG A 73 1.60 -24.33 19.59
N GLY A 74 2.09 -23.65 18.54
CA GLY A 74 1.89 -24.06 17.15
C GLY A 74 0.52 -23.67 16.56
N LEU A 75 -0.29 -22.88 17.28
CA LEU A 75 -1.59 -22.44 16.81
C LEU A 75 -1.43 -21.14 16.00
N SER A 76 -1.26 -21.27 14.69
CA SER A 76 -1.23 -20.11 13.77
C SER A 76 -2.66 -19.74 13.34
N PHE A 77 -3.11 -18.55 13.70
CA PHE A 77 -4.40 -18.02 13.27
C PHE A 77 -4.51 -17.97 11.74
N THR A 78 -3.45 -17.58 11.04
CA THR A 78 -3.45 -17.49 9.56
C THR A 78 -3.53 -18.86 8.89
N ALA A 79 -3.01 -19.92 9.53
CA ALA A 79 -3.14 -21.28 9.03
C ALA A 79 -4.57 -21.80 9.23
N SER A 80 -5.14 -21.58 10.41
CA SER A 80 -6.54 -21.96 10.70
C SER A 80 -7.55 -21.18 9.87
N LEU A 81 -7.23 -19.93 9.50
CA LEU A 81 -8.07 -19.13 8.61
C LEU A 81 -8.02 -19.68 7.17
N ARG A 82 -6.82 -19.98 6.66
CA ARG A 82 -6.63 -20.55 5.32
C ARG A 82 -7.17 -21.97 5.15
N SER A 83 -7.30 -22.75 6.23
CA SER A 83 -7.90 -24.09 6.16
C SER A 83 -9.42 -24.07 5.92
N LYS A 84 -10.07 -22.91 6.10
CA LYS A 84 -11.52 -22.77 5.92
C LYS A 84 -11.82 -22.49 4.44
N LYS A 85 -12.71 -23.28 3.86
CA LYS A 85 -13.10 -23.14 2.44
C LYS A 85 -13.72 -21.78 2.12
N GLU A 86 -14.36 -21.15 3.11
CA GLU A 86 -14.95 -19.82 2.97
C GLU A 86 -13.90 -18.74 2.72
N PHE A 87 -12.65 -18.95 3.18
CA PHE A 87 -11.57 -17.99 2.95
C PHE A 87 -11.16 -17.91 1.47
N ASP A 88 -11.34 -19.00 0.72
CA ASP A 88 -11.05 -19.05 -0.72
C ASP A 88 -12.14 -18.37 -1.57
N ASN A 89 -13.28 -18.01 -0.97
CA ASN A 89 -14.34 -17.30 -1.66
C ASN A 89 -13.96 -15.81 -1.79
N PRO A 90 -13.76 -15.26 -3.00
CA PRO A 90 -13.41 -13.85 -3.16
C PRO A 90 -14.44 -12.88 -2.55
N TYR A 91 -15.70 -13.30 -2.43
CA TYR A 91 -16.77 -12.49 -1.84
C TYR A 91 -16.79 -12.49 -0.30
N ILE A 92 -15.97 -13.29 0.38
CA ILE A 92 -15.95 -13.32 1.86
C ILE A 92 -15.45 -12.00 2.44
N LEU A 93 -14.48 -11.35 1.77
CA LEU A 93 -13.88 -10.11 2.24
C LEU A 93 -14.90 -8.97 2.31
N GLU A 94 -15.79 -8.87 1.34
CA GLU A 94 -16.90 -7.92 1.35
C GLU A 94 -17.77 -8.09 2.60
N LYS A 95 -18.11 -9.34 2.94
CA LYS A 95 -18.92 -9.64 4.14
C LYS A 95 -18.17 -9.38 5.44
N VAL A 96 -16.85 -9.57 5.47
CA VAL A 96 -16.02 -9.22 6.63
C VAL A 96 -15.99 -7.70 6.82
N VAL A 97 -15.80 -6.94 5.73
CA VAL A 97 -15.84 -5.47 5.76
C VAL A 97 -17.18 -4.97 6.30
N ASP A 98 -18.29 -5.48 5.75
CA ASP A 98 -19.64 -5.13 6.20
C ASP A 98 -19.86 -5.48 7.67
N TYR A 99 -19.52 -6.72 8.07
CA TYR A 99 -19.78 -7.24 9.41
C TYR A 99 -19.00 -6.51 10.50
N PHE A 100 -17.74 -6.19 10.25
CA PHE A 100 -16.89 -5.45 11.18
C PHE A 100 -16.99 -3.93 11.01
N SER A 101 -17.81 -3.45 10.06
CA SER A 101 -17.96 -2.03 9.72
C SER A 101 -16.59 -1.36 9.49
N ILE A 102 -15.74 -2.03 8.73
CA ILE A 102 -14.39 -1.56 8.43
C ILE A 102 -14.50 -0.46 7.39
N GLU A 103 -14.05 0.75 7.71
CA GLU A 103 -13.90 1.82 6.72
C GLU A 103 -12.69 1.49 5.82
N GLU A 104 -12.95 1.10 4.57
CA GLU A 104 -11.92 0.66 3.61
C GLU A 104 -10.86 1.72 3.28
N MET A 105 -11.25 3.00 3.33
CA MET A 105 -10.38 4.14 3.03
C MET A 105 -9.74 4.76 4.29
N GLN A 106 -9.98 4.19 5.47
CA GLN A 106 -9.45 4.72 6.73
C GLN A 106 -8.00 4.28 6.96
N SER A 107 -7.28 5.04 7.78
CA SER A 107 -5.99 4.63 8.31
C SER A 107 -6.09 4.21 9.78
N ASN A 108 -5.00 3.61 10.29
CA ASN A 108 -4.83 3.34 11.74
C ASN A 108 -4.48 4.61 12.54
N LEU A 109 -4.48 5.79 11.90
CA LEU A 109 -4.26 7.07 12.57
C LEU A 109 -5.57 7.63 13.08
N ASP A 110 -5.46 8.53 14.06
CA ASP A 110 -6.60 9.32 14.51
C ASP A 110 -7.19 10.14 13.34
N LYS A 111 -8.52 10.28 13.28
CA LYS A 111 -9.21 11.09 12.28
C LYS A 111 -8.78 12.57 12.34
N ALA A 112 -8.30 13.03 13.50
CA ALA A 112 -7.68 14.35 13.62
C ALA A 112 -6.39 14.51 12.80
N LYS A 113 -5.66 13.41 12.56
CA LYS A 113 -4.42 13.41 11.75
C LYS A 113 -4.68 13.04 10.30
N PHE A 114 -5.60 12.12 10.06
CA PHE A 114 -5.95 11.67 8.72
C PHE A 114 -7.44 11.36 8.63
N ASN A 115 -8.18 12.21 7.90
CA ASN A 115 -9.58 11.97 7.58
C ASN A 115 -9.73 11.80 6.05
N PRO A 116 -9.99 10.58 5.55
CA PRO A 116 -10.16 10.36 4.11
C PRO A 116 -11.37 11.12 3.54
N TYR A 117 -12.36 11.43 4.38
CA TYR A 117 -13.57 12.19 4.02
C TYR A 117 -13.48 13.67 4.42
N GLY A 118 -12.29 14.15 4.79
CA GLY A 118 -12.08 15.55 5.18
C GLY A 118 -11.97 16.50 3.98
N TYR A 119 -11.77 15.97 2.77
CA TYR A 119 -11.65 16.76 1.55
C TYR A 119 -13.01 17.29 1.09
N HIS A 120 -13.01 18.47 0.48
CA HIS A 120 -14.23 19.03 -0.09
C HIS A 120 -14.69 18.19 -1.29
N VAL A 121 -16.01 18.05 -1.51
CA VAL A 121 -16.58 17.29 -2.64
C VAL A 121 -16.16 17.86 -4.01
N GLY A 122 -15.68 19.10 -4.03
CA GLY A 122 -15.05 19.73 -5.20
C GLY A 122 -13.67 19.21 -5.53
N ASP A 123 -12.91 18.71 -4.55
CA ASP A 123 -11.48 18.42 -4.66
C ASP A 123 -11.25 16.97 -5.10
N ASN A 124 -12.14 16.48 -5.95
CA ASN A 124 -12.02 15.17 -6.56
C ASN A 124 -11.10 15.25 -7.78
N TYR A 125 -10.31 14.20 -7.99
CA TYR A 125 -9.41 14.07 -9.15
C TYR A 125 -10.09 14.47 -10.47
N ASN A 126 -11.29 13.96 -10.71
CA ASN A 126 -12.05 14.25 -11.93
C ASN A 126 -12.34 15.75 -12.10
N ARG A 127 -12.68 16.47 -11.02
CA ARG A 127 -12.98 17.91 -11.08
C ARG A 127 -11.71 18.74 -11.27
N LEU A 128 -10.63 18.37 -10.57
CA LEU A 128 -9.33 19.03 -10.73
C LEU A 128 -8.78 18.83 -12.15
N ALA A 129 -8.89 17.62 -12.70
CA ALA A 129 -8.48 17.32 -14.07
C ALA A 129 -9.30 18.12 -15.10
N LEU A 130 -10.60 18.26 -14.90
CA LEU A 130 -11.46 19.08 -15.76
C LEU A 130 -11.10 20.57 -15.66
N ALA A 131 -10.91 21.10 -14.45
CA ALA A 131 -10.49 22.49 -14.25
C ALA A 131 -9.14 22.77 -14.92
N LEU A 132 -8.15 21.92 -14.68
CA LEU A 132 -6.82 22.01 -15.30
C LEU A 132 -6.91 22.01 -16.83
N ARG A 133 -7.71 21.10 -17.40
CA ARG A 133 -7.93 21.04 -18.84
C ARG A 133 -8.57 22.32 -19.37
N SER A 134 -9.58 22.84 -18.69
CA SER A 134 -10.25 24.07 -19.11
C SER A 134 -9.32 25.29 -19.08
N GLU A 135 -8.44 25.38 -18.08
CA GLU A 135 -7.42 26.42 -18.00
C GLU A 135 -6.37 26.30 -19.12
N GLN A 136 -5.93 25.07 -19.42
CA GLN A 136 -5.02 24.80 -20.53
C GLN A 136 -5.64 25.17 -21.88
N GLU A 137 -6.91 24.82 -22.10
CA GLU A 137 -7.64 25.16 -23.33
C GLU A 137 -7.84 26.68 -23.47
N ALA A 138 -8.21 27.38 -22.39
CA ALA A 138 -8.33 28.84 -22.40
C ALA A 138 -6.99 29.53 -22.66
N PHE A 139 -5.91 29.03 -22.05
CA PHE A 139 -4.57 29.56 -22.27
C PHE A 139 -4.08 29.29 -23.71
N ALA A 140 -4.41 28.12 -24.29
CA ALA A 140 -4.10 27.81 -25.68
C ALA A 140 -4.78 28.80 -26.63
N GLN A 141 -6.08 29.08 -26.43
CA GLN A 141 -6.81 30.10 -27.21
C GLN A 141 -6.17 31.49 -27.09
N GLN A 142 -5.72 31.87 -25.88
CA GLN A 142 -5.03 33.16 -25.69
C GLN A 142 -3.68 33.20 -26.42
N CYS A 143 -2.94 32.09 -26.44
CA CYS A 143 -1.68 31.98 -27.19
C CYS A 143 -1.90 32.01 -28.70
N GLU A 144 -3.02 31.49 -29.20
CA GLU A 144 -3.39 31.62 -30.61
C GLU A 144 -3.62 33.08 -31.00
N LEU A 145 -4.28 33.86 -30.14
CA LEU A 145 -4.49 35.29 -30.35
C LEU A 145 -3.20 36.12 -30.16
N ASN A 146 -2.36 35.74 -29.20
CA ASN A 146 -1.10 36.40 -28.91
C ASN A 146 0.02 35.36 -28.70
N PRO A 147 0.80 35.03 -29.75
CA PRO A 147 1.82 33.99 -29.70
C PRO A 147 2.96 34.30 -28.72
N ALA A 148 3.14 35.57 -28.33
CA ALA A 148 4.13 35.94 -27.33
C ALA A 148 3.77 35.43 -25.93
N LEU A 149 2.51 35.08 -25.63
CA LEU A 149 2.15 34.57 -24.31
C LEU A 149 2.66 33.15 -24.04
N ARG A 150 3.05 32.41 -25.07
CA ARG A 150 3.49 31.01 -24.96
C ARG A 150 4.67 30.80 -24.01
N PHE A 151 5.58 31.78 -23.86
CA PHE A 151 6.73 31.66 -22.94
C PHE A 151 6.35 31.79 -21.47
N THR A 152 5.15 32.29 -21.17
CA THR A 152 4.63 32.45 -19.80
C THR A 152 3.88 31.23 -19.28
N ALA A 153 3.77 30.18 -20.11
CA ALA A 153 3.09 28.95 -19.71
C ALA A 153 3.73 28.38 -18.44
N PRO A 154 2.93 28.04 -17.40
CA PRO A 154 3.46 27.37 -16.22
C PRO A 154 4.09 26.06 -16.67
N THR A 155 5.32 25.80 -16.22
CA THR A 155 6.00 24.53 -16.48
C THR A 155 5.17 23.43 -15.83
N ALA A 156 4.39 22.71 -16.64
CA ALA A 156 3.69 21.53 -16.14
C ALA A 156 4.75 20.62 -15.50
N PHE A 157 4.50 20.13 -14.30
CA PHE A 157 5.34 19.13 -13.64
C PHE A 157 5.39 17.89 -14.55
N ALA A 158 6.37 17.85 -15.44
CA ALA A 158 6.59 16.74 -16.34
C ALA A 158 7.09 15.58 -15.48
N ASN A 159 6.21 14.61 -15.28
CA ASN A 159 6.46 13.21 -14.91
C ASN A 159 7.85 12.93 -14.29
N TYR A 160 7.89 12.81 -12.96
CA TYR A 160 8.86 11.96 -12.28
C TYR A 160 8.32 10.52 -12.20
#